data_AF-A0A962HJ63-F1
#
_entry.id   AF-A0A962HJ63-F1
#
_cell.length_a   1.000
_cell.length_b   1.000
_cell.length_c   1.000
_cell.angle_alpha   90.00
_cell.angle_beta   90.00
_cell.angle_gamma   90.00
#
_symmetry.space_group_name_H-M   'P 1'
#
loop_
_entity.id
_entity.type
_entity.pdbx_description
1 polymer ?
#
loop_
_entity_poly.entity_id
_entity_poly.type
_entity_poly.pdbx_seq_one_letter_code
_entity_poly.pdbx_strand_id
1 'polypeptide(L)'
;MPKKRSLSPAIEPARFVSALEWPTLALMVGVFAAYALLTLNHARLPGWLLFVGGGLVLALYSSLQHEVIHHHPTRSRCVNEALVWLPLSLWLPYAVYRETHLRHHRNENLTDPLLDPESYYLPAAAWQSLSRWQQCGYRLLNTMAGRLLAGAVFIPLHFLWQAVRQLLQGDDTRRQVRLWGWHLLGVAVVVYWVTGVCRMPFWAYVGLFVYPGTMLSLLRSFIEHRAVPVPAERSAIVESNAFFCLLFLNNNLHAVHHALPALPWYRIPAYWRANREAVLARNGQYYFRGYAEVARHFGLRVRESPRYPL
;
A
#
# COMPACT_ATOMS: atom_id res chain seq x y z
N MET A 1 -20.52 -36.22 -18.08
CA MET A 1 -19.51 -35.55 -17.23
C MET A 1 -18.73 -34.54 -18.07
N PRO A 2 -18.89 -33.23 -17.86
CA PRO A 2 -18.18 -32.25 -18.66
C PRO A 2 -16.71 -32.24 -18.23
N LYS A 3 -15.81 -32.43 -19.20
CA LYS A 3 -14.36 -32.33 -19.04
C LYS A 3 -14.03 -30.96 -18.43
N LYS A 4 -13.41 -30.95 -17.24
CA LYS A 4 -12.68 -29.79 -16.73
C LYS A 4 -11.69 -29.36 -17.80
N ARG A 5 -11.99 -28.28 -18.53
CA ARG A 5 -10.98 -27.58 -19.31
C ARG A 5 -10.01 -26.97 -18.31
N SER A 6 -8.89 -27.64 -18.07
CA SER A 6 -7.72 -27.04 -17.43
C SER A 6 -7.21 -25.95 -18.38
N LEU A 7 -7.58 -24.70 -18.11
CA LEU A 7 -7.00 -23.56 -18.81
C LEU A 7 -5.64 -23.26 -18.17
N SER A 8 -4.60 -23.53 -18.97
CA SER A 8 -3.20 -23.10 -18.95
C SER A 8 -2.39 -23.10 -17.65
N PRO A 9 -1.08 -23.39 -17.72
CA PRO A 9 -0.18 -23.26 -16.57
C PRO A 9 -0.24 -21.82 -16.04
N ALA A 10 0.06 -21.65 -14.75
CA ALA A 10 0.28 -20.36 -14.13
C ALA A 10 0.99 -19.43 -15.12
N ILE A 11 0.36 -18.31 -15.47
CA ILE A 11 0.96 -17.32 -16.38
C ILE A 11 2.30 -16.96 -15.77
N GLU A 12 3.39 -17.37 -16.42
CA GLU A 12 4.73 -17.12 -15.89
C GLU A 12 4.93 -15.60 -15.72
N PRO A 13 5.28 -15.13 -14.52
CA PRO A 13 5.44 -13.69 -14.24
C PRO A 13 6.56 -13.03 -15.06
N ALA A 14 7.37 -13.81 -15.78
CA ALA A 14 8.60 -13.37 -16.45
C ALA A 14 8.42 -12.63 -17.80
N ARG A 15 7.20 -12.39 -18.30
CA ARG A 15 7.01 -11.94 -19.71
C ARG A 15 6.54 -10.51 -19.96
N PHE A 16 6.30 -9.67 -18.94
CA PHE A 16 5.69 -8.36 -19.21
C PHE A 16 6.67 -7.21 -19.44
N VAL A 17 7.88 -7.23 -18.87
CA VAL A 17 8.86 -6.12 -18.94
C VAL A 17 9.92 -6.42 -20.01
N SER A 18 9.54 -6.26 -21.29
CA SER A 18 10.49 -6.38 -22.42
C SER A 18 11.08 -5.03 -22.87
N ALA A 19 10.59 -3.91 -22.35
CA ALA A 19 10.98 -2.56 -22.77
C ALA A 19 10.81 -1.54 -21.63
N LEU A 20 11.37 -0.34 -21.82
CA LEU A 20 11.19 0.82 -20.95
C LEU A 20 9.70 1.24 -20.92
N GLU A 21 9.10 1.31 -19.74
CA GLU A 21 7.67 1.65 -19.61
C GLU A 21 7.42 3.15 -19.48
N TRP A 22 7.26 3.81 -20.63
CA TRP A 22 6.95 5.24 -20.70
C TRP A 22 5.75 5.71 -19.87
N PRO A 23 4.61 4.98 -19.79
CA PRO A 23 3.48 5.43 -18.96
C PRO A 23 3.87 5.59 -17.49
N THR A 24 4.62 4.64 -16.95
CA THR A 24 5.07 4.65 -15.55
C THR A 24 6.11 5.74 -15.31
N LEU A 25 7.06 5.93 -16.25
CA LEU A 25 8.04 7.03 -16.16
C LEU A 25 7.39 8.41 -16.23
N ALA A 26 6.46 8.63 -17.17
CA ALA A 26 5.74 9.89 -17.32
C ALA A 26 4.96 10.21 -16.03
N LEU A 27 4.33 9.18 -15.44
CA LEU A 27 3.64 9.32 -14.17
C LEU A 27 4.59 9.68 -13.02
N MET A 28 5.76 9.02 -12.92
CA MET A 28 6.79 9.35 -11.93
C MET A 28 7.24 10.81 -12.04
N VAL A 29 7.54 11.28 -13.25
CA VAL A 29 7.91 12.69 -13.51
C VAL A 29 6.77 13.62 -13.08
N GLY A 30 5.53 13.30 -13.43
CA GLY A 30 4.36 14.07 -13.03
C GLY A 30 4.19 14.16 -11.51
N VAL A 31 4.41 13.06 -10.79
CA VAL A 31 4.35 13.01 -9.32
C VAL A 31 5.44 13.88 -8.69
N PHE A 32 6.69 13.78 -9.14
CA PHE A 32 7.77 14.62 -8.61
C PHE A 32 7.60 16.10 -8.98
N ALA A 33 7.10 16.40 -10.18
CA ALA A 33 6.78 17.77 -10.58
C ALA A 33 5.65 18.36 -9.72
N ALA A 34 4.57 17.61 -9.51
CA ALA A 34 3.47 18.03 -8.65
C ALA A 34 3.93 18.21 -7.18
N TYR A 35 4.75 17.29 -6.68
CA TYR A 35 5.38 17.42 -5.36
C TYR A 35 6.16 18.72 -5.24
N ALA A 36 7.10 18.97 -6.16
CA ALA A 36 7.92 20.16 -6.16
C ALA A 36 7.09 21.45 -6.28
N LEU A 37 6.08 21.47 -7.16
CA LEU A 37 5.18 22.62 -7.34
C LEU A 37 4.41 22.94 -6.06
N LEU A 38 3.84 21.93 -5.40
CA LEU A 38 3.11 22.11 -4.15
C LEU A 38 4.01 22.56 -3.01
N THR A 39 5.21 21.96 -2.86
CA THR A 39 6.14 22.33 -1.79
C THR A 39 6.75 23.71 -2.00
N LEU A 40 7.16 24.05 -3.23
CA LEU A 40 7.77 25.35 -3.54
C LEU A 40 6.77 26.52 -3.43
N ASN A 41 5.49 26.27 -3.70
CA ASN A 41 4.45 27.30 -3.67
C ASN A 41 3.58 27.26 -2.42
N HIS A 42 3.96 26.50 -1.39
CA HIS A 42 3.08 26.24 -0.23
C HIS A 42 2.53 27.50 0.44
N ALA A 43 3.36 28.55 0.57
CA ALA A 43 2.96 29.80 1.20
C ALA A 43 1.90 30.58 0.40
N ARG A 44 1.72 30.27 -0.89
CA ARG A 44 0.71 30.90 -1.78
C ARG A 44 -0.57 30.07 -1.89
N LEU A 45 -0.57 28.84 -1.38
CA LEU A 45 -1.70 27.92 -1.51
C LEU A 45 -2.46 27.83 -0.19
N PRO A 46 -3.80 27.76 -0.22
CA PRO A 46 -4.56 27.55 1.01
C PRO A 46 -4.29 26.14 1.56
N GLY A 47 -4.30 26.01 2.88
CA GLY A 47 -3.94 24.75 3.56
C GLY A 47 -4.76 23.54 3.12
N TRP A 48 -6.05 23.71 2.79
CA TRP A 48 -6.90 22.60 2.31
C TRP A 48 -6.44 22.07 0.93
N LEU A 49 -5.93 22.95 0.06
CA LEU A 49 -5.43 22.53 -1.26
C LEU A 49 -4.11 21.77 -1.10
N LEU A 50 -3.26 22.19 -0.15
CA LEU A 50 -2.07 21.43 0.23
C LEU A 50 -2.43 20.08 0.83
N PHE A 51 -3.44 20.02 1.70
CA PHE A 51 -3.91 18.77 2.30
C PHE A 51 -4.38 17.76 1.24
N VAL A 52 -5.25 18.20 0.32
CA VAL A 52 -5.76 17.35 -0.76
C VAL A 52 -4.65 17.01 -1.75
N GLY A 53 -3.97 18.02 -2.29
CA GLY A 53 -2.93 17.84 -3.30
C GLY A 53 -1.73 17.04 -2.80
N GLY A 54 -1.22 17.39 -1.61
CA GLY A 54 -0.12 16.69 -0.95
C GLY A 54 -0.50 15.26 -0.62
N GLY A 55 -1.72 15.02 -0.13
CA GLY A 55 -2.24 13.68 0.07
C GLY A 55 -2.27 12.84 -1.20
N LEU A 56 -2.82 13.39 -2.30
CA LEU A 56 -2.90 12.68 -3.59
C LEU A 56 -1.50 12.37 -4.14
N VAL A 57 -0.58 13.33 -4.08
CA VAL A 57 0.80 13.13 -4.55
C VAL A 57 1.49 12.03 -3.76
N LEU A 58 1.40 12.03 -2.42
CA LEU A 58 2.07 11.00 -1.62
C LEU A 58 1.41 9.62 -1.74
N ALA A 59 0.10 9.55 -1.87
CA ALA A 59 -0.60 8.28 -2.10
C ALA A 59 -0.28 7.69 -3.48
N LEU A 60 -0.22 8.52 -4.52
CA LEU A 60 0.19 8.11 -5.86
C LEU A 60 1.67 7.70 -5.90
N TYR A 61 2.54 8.42 -5.19
CA TYR A 61 3.95 8.03 -5.01
C TYR A 61 4.08 6.68 -4.30
N SER A 62 3.28 6.43 -3.27
CA SER A 62 3.23 5.13 -2.58
C SER A 62 2.76 4.01 -3.52
N SER A 63 1.80 4.28 -4.41
CA SER A 63 1.39 3.34 -5.45
C SER A 63 2.49 3.11 -6.50
N LEU A 64 3.27 4.13 -6.86
CA LEU A 64 4.46 3.96 -7.71
C LEU A 64 5.55 3.12 -7.02
N GLN A 65 5.80 3.34 -5.72
CA GLN A 65 6.71 2.48 -4.95
C GLN A 65 6.26 1.01 -5.01
N HIS A 66 4.97 0.77 -4.84
CA HIS A 66 4.39 -0.56 -4.99
C HIS A 66 4.60 -1.15 -6.40
N GLU A 67 4.36 -0.37 -7.46
CA GLU A 67 4.61 -0.80 -8.84
C GLU A 67 6.10 -1.19 -9.07
N VAL A 68 7.03 -0.43 -8.50
CA VAL A 68 8.47 -0.69 -8.61
C VAL A 68 8.90 -1.96 -7.88
N ILE A 69 8.23 -2.32 -6.78
CA ILE A 69 8.47 -3.60 -6.09
C ILE A 69 8.32 -4.78 -7.07
N HIS A 70 7.41 -4.67 -8.03
CA HIS A 70 7.11 -5.65 -9.06
C HIS A 70 7.91 -5.46 -10.36
N HIS A 71 9.07 -4.83 -10.27
CA HIS A 71 10.09 -4.72 -11.34
C HIS A 71 9.77 -3.76 -12.49
N HIS A 72 8.89 -2.78 -12.29
CA HIS A 72 8.68 -1.67 -13.23
C HIS A 72 9.54 -0.44 -12.86
N PRO A 73 9.83 0.50 -13.78
CA PRO A 73 9.46 0.51 -15.21
C PRO A 73 10.56 -0.02 -16.15
N THR A 74 11.70 -0.44 -15.61
CA THR A 74 12.85 -0.93 -16.39
C THR A 74 13.20 -2.37 -16.00
N ARG A 75 14.06 -3.03 -16.79
CA ARG A 75 14.61 -4.34 -16.44
C ARG A 75 15.61 -4.29 -15.28
N SER A 76 16.20 -3.12 -15.01
CA SER A 76 17.22 -2.96 -13.98
C SER A 76 16.55 -2.62 -12.66
N ARG A 77 16.59 -3.59 -11.74
CA ARG A 77 16.12 -3.39 -10.37
C ARG A 77 16.79 -2.18 -9.72
N CYS A 78 18.11 -2.01 -9.87
CA CYS A 78 18.84 -0.90 -9.27
C CYS A 78 18.33 0.46 -9.77
N VAL A 79 18.07 0.59 -11.08
CA VAL A 79 17.49 1.82 -11.65
C VAL A 79 16.09 2.06 -11.10
N ASN A 80 15.24 1.04 -11.08
CA ASN A 80 13.87 1.16 -10.58
C ASN A 80 13.85 1.59 -9.11
N GLU A 81 14.64 0.95 -8.25
CA GLU A 81 14.70 1.29 -6.83
C GLU A 81 15.23 2.71 -6.62
N ALA A 82 16.21 3.17 -7.41
CA ALA A 82 16.72 4.54 -7.34
C ALA A 82 15.63 5.58 -7.66
N LEU A 83 14.72 5.30 -8.60
CA LEU A 83 13.64 6.22 -8.98
C LEU A 83 12.63 6.48 -7.85
N VAL A 84 12.53 5.59 -6.87
CA VAL A 84 11.55 5.69 -5.77
C VAL A 84 12.17 5.56 -4.38
N TRP A 85 13.48 5.71 -4.29
CA TRP A 85 14.24 5.56 -3.04
C TRP A 85 13.92 6.67 -2.03
N LEU A 86 13.60 7.89 -2.50
CA LEU A 86 13.30 9.02 -1.62
C LEU A 86 12.05 8.73 -0.77
N PRO A 87 12.14 8.71 0.57
CA PRO A 87 11.01 8.36 1.43
C PRO A 87 10.12 9.59 1.67
N LEU A 88 9.29 9.97 0.69
CA LEU A 88 8.42 11.15 0.81
C LEU A 88 7.44 11.05 2.00
N SER A 89 7.02 9.84 2.37
CA SER A 89 6.19 9.57 3.56
C SER A 89 6.98 9.60 4.89
N LEU A 90 8.31 9.68 4.84
CA LEU A 90 9.25 9.70 5.96
C LEU A 90 9.35 8.42 6.80
N TRP A 91 8.26 7.68 6.99
CA TRP A 91 8.21 6.62 8.01
C TRP A 91 8.52 5.21 7.50
N LEU A 92 8.34 4.94 6.21
CA LEU A 92 8.47 3.59 5.63
C LEU A 92 9.70 3.48 4.71
N PRO A 93 10.74 2.72 5.11
CA PRO A 93 11.84 2.39 4.22
C PRO A 93 11.40 1.55 3.02
N TYR A 94 11.71 2.00 1.81
CA TYR A 94 11.35 1.28 0.58
C TYR A 94 11.85 -0.17 0.57
N ALA A 95 13.07 -0.42 1.03
CA ALA A 95 13.63 -1.77 1.08
C ALA A 95 12.87 -2.71 2.04
N VAL A 96 12.39 -2.18 3.18
CA VAL A 96 11.55 -2.93 4.12
C VAL A 96 10.18 -3.17 3.49
N TYR A 97 9.57 -2.15 2.89
CA TYR A 97 8.30 -2.29 2.20
C TYR A 97 8.36 -3.37 1.11
N ARG A 98 9.41 -3.36 0.28
CA ARG A 98 9.63 -4.38 -0.74
C ARG A 98 9.71 -5.78 -0.15
N GLU A 99 10.44 -5.98 0.94
CA GLU A 99 10.59 -7.29 1.56
C GLU A 99 9.30 -7.79 2.21
N THR A 100 8.59 -6.93 2.95
CA THR A 100 7.31 -7.28 3.56
C THR A 100 6.29 -7.61 2.50
N HIS A 101 6.22 -6.77 1.47
CA HIS A 101 5.23 -6.91 0.41
C HIS A 101 5.47 -8.17 -0.44
N LEU A 102 6.71 -8.49 -0.80
CA LEU A 102 7.00 -9.74 -1.52
C LEU A 102 6.68 -11.00 -0.69
N ARG A 103 6.75 -10.93 0.65
CA ARG A 103 6.28 -12.03 1.52
C ARG A 103 4.76 -12.09 1.56
N HIS A 104 4.09 -10.94 1.61
CA HIS A 104 2.64 -10.81 1.57
C HIS A 104 2.03 -11.39 0.27
N HIS A 105 2.73 -11.29 -0.87
CA HIS A 105 2.34 -11.93 -2.14
C HIS A 105 2.39 -13.47 -2.15
N ARG A 106 2.83 -14.11 -1.06
CA ARG A 106 2.68 -15.57 -0.88
C ARG A 106 1.24 -15.87 -0.50
N ASN A 107 0.41 -16.07 -1.51
CA ASN A 107 -1.03 -16.22 -1.38
C ASN A 107 -1.46 -17.24 -0.30
N GLU A 108 -0.72 -18.35 -0.09
CA GLU A 108 -1.06 -19.33 0.95
C GLU A 108 -1.07 -18.73 2.36
N ASN A 109 -0.18 -17.78 2.61
CA ASN A 109 0.05 -17.16 3.92
C ASN A 109 -0.78 -15.89 4.15
N LEU A 110 -1.41 -15.37 3.08
CA LEU A 110 -2.12 -14.11 3.09
C LEU A 110 -3.12 -14.03 4.25
N THR A 111 -3.15 -12.91 4.98
CA THR A 111 -3.94 -12.65 6.21
C THR A 111 -3.50 -13.36 7.49
N ASP A 112 -2.60 -14.34 7.42
CA ASP A 112 -2.09 -15.00 8.62
C ASP A 112 -1.19 -14.05 9.43
N PRO A 113 -1.51 -13.74 10.69
CA PRO A 113 -0.79 -12.73 11.46
C PRO A 113 0.63 -13.14 11.88
N LEU A 114 1.02 -14.41 11.69
CA LEU A 114 2.37 -14.90 11.96
C LEU A 114 3.23 -14.97 10.69
N LEU A 115 2.60 -15.14 9.52
CA LEU A 115 3.30 -15.39 8.26
C LEU A 115 3.20 -14.23 7.26
N ASP A 116 2.12 -13.46 7.30
CA ASP A 116 1.88 -12.28 6.47
C ASP A 116 2.22 -11.00 7.24
N PRO A 117 3.32 -10.31 6.88
CA PRO A 117 3.77 -9.10 7.58
C PRO A 117 2.84 -7.89 7.36
N GLU A 118 1.90 -7.98 6.43
CA GLU A 118 0.90 -6.93 6.16
C GLU A 118 -0.49 -7.31 6.70
N SER A 119 -0.59 -8.40 7.47
CA SER A 119 -1.84 -8.81 8.10
C SER A 119 -2.33 -7.80 9.13
N TYR A 120 -3.63 -7.49 9.05
CA TYR A 120 -4.33 -6.67 10.03
C TYR A 120 -4.99 -7.49 11.14
N TYR A 121 -4.79 -8.81 11.15
CA TYR A 121 -5.28 -9.70 12.17
C TYR A 121 -4.28 -9.85 13.31
N LEU A 122 -4.78 -10.34 14.45
CA LEU A 122 -3.98 -10.74 15.58
C LEU A 122 -4.19 -12.22 15.88
N PRO A 123 -3.15 -12.96 16.30
CA PRO A 123 -3.32 -14.32 16.81
C PRO A 123 -4.34 -14.33 17.96
N ALA A 124 -5.11 -15.41 18.08
CA ALA A 124 -6.17 -15.49 19.08
C ALA A 124 -5.67 -15.26 20.51
N ALA A 125 -4.51 -15.81 20.86
CA ALA A 125 -3.88 -15.61 22.17
C ALA A 125 -3.48 -14.13 22.40
N ALA A 126 -2.90 -13.48 21.37
CA ALA A 126 -2.56 -12.06 21.46
C ALA A 126 -3.81 -11.20 21.68
N TRP A 127 -4.89 -11.45 20.93
CA TRP A 127 -6.17 -10.76 21.10
C TRP A 127 -6.74 -10.91 22.53
N GLN A 128 -6.69 -12.12 23.09
CA GLN A 128 -7.20 -12.40 24.44
C GLN A 128 -6.37 -11.71 25.53
N SER A 129 -5.07 -11.49 25.29
CA SER A 129 -4.20 -10.78 26.24
C SER A 129 -4.41 -9.25 26.27
N LEU A 130 -5.11 -8.70 25.28
CA LEU A 130 -5.38 -7.26 25.20
C LEU A 130 -6.43 -6.81 26.20
N SER A 131 -6.16 -5.68 26.86
CA SER A 131 -7.17 -4.96 27.65
C SER A 131 -8.36 -4.51 26.79
N ARG A 132 -9.50 -4.23 27.42
CA ARG A 132 -10.72 -3.80 26.72
C ARG A 132 -10.48 -2.54 25.87
N TRP A 133 -9.69 -1.59 26.36
CA TRP A 133 -9.36 -0.37 25.63
C TRP A 133 -8.51 -0.64 24.38
N GLN A 134 -7.54 -1.55 24.47
CA GLN A 134 -6.75 -1.98 23.31
C GLN A 134 -7.65 -2.68 22.28
N GLN A 135 -8.52 -3.60 22.71
CA GLN A 135 -9.49 -4.24 21.82
C GLN A 135 -10.42 -3.23 21.13
N CYS A 136 -10.90 -2.21 21.86
CA CYS A 136 -11.66 -1.11 21.28
C CYS A 136 -10.86 -0.34 20.22
N GLY A 137 -9.58 -0.05 20.49
CA GLY A 137 -8.68 0.58 19.51
C GLY A 137 -8.54 -0.23 18.21
N TYR A 138 -8.31 -1.54 18.31
CA TYR A 138 -8.24 -2.41 17.12
C TYR A 138 -9.57 -2.50 16.38
N ARG A 139 -10.71 -2.50 17.09
CA ARG A 139 -12.04 -2.44 16.45
C ARG A 139 -12.26 -1.12 15.74
N LEU A 140 -11.87 0.01 16.35
CA LEU A 140 -11.91 1.33 15.72
C LEU A 140 -11.10 1.34 14.43
N LEU A 141 -9.87 0.82 14.44
CA LEU A 141 -9.03 0.68 13.24
C LEU A 141 -9.63 -0.26 12.19
N ASN A 142 -10.55 -1.15 12.56
CA ASN A 142 -11.31 -1.99 11.62
C ASN A 142 -12.62 -1.34 11.12
N THR A 143 -12.86 -0.07 11.44
CA THR A 143 -13.78 0.80 10.68
C THR A 143 -12.99 1.60 9.65
N MET A 144 -13.61 1.96 8.52
CA MET A 144 -12.93 2.74 7.50
C MET A 144 -12.54 4.13 8.05
N ALA A 145 -13.45 4.85 8.71
CA ALA A 145 -13.14 6.16 9.27
C ALA A 145 -12.03 6.09 10.33
N GLY A 146 -12.07 5.10 11.22
CA GLY A 146 -11.01 4.91 12.21
C GLY A 146 -9.67 4.53 11.59
N ARG A 147 -9.66 3.67 10.55
CA ARG A 147 -8.43 3.34 9.80
C ARG A 147 -7.83 4.57 9.15
N LEU A 148 -8.64 5.38 8.48
CA LEU A 148 -8.17 6.57 7.79
C LEU A 148 -7.69 7.62 8.79
N LEU A 149 -8.51 8.00 9.77
CA LEU A 149 -8.21 9.13 10.64
C LEU A 149 -7.17 8.78 11.72
N ALA A 150 -7.43 7.71 12.47
CA ALA A 150 -6.58 7.29 13.57
C ALA A 150 -5.43 6.39 13.09
N GLY A 151 -5.71 5.47 12.17
CA GLY A 151 -4.71 4.56 11.63
C GLY A 151 -3.58 5.25 10.88
N ALA A 152 -3.85 6.38 10.20
CA ALA A 152 -2.81 7.18 9.54
C ALA A 152 -1.78 7.78 10.51
N VAL A 153 -2.06 7.79 11.82
CA VAL A 153 -1.10 8.14 12.87
C VAL A 153 -0.57 6.89 13.56
N PHE A 154 -1.47 6.02 14.03
CA PHE A 154 -1.08 4.88 14.86
C PHE A 154 -0.25 3.82 14.12
N ILE A 155 -0.55 3.54 12.84
CA ILE A 155 0.16 2.50 12.07
C ILE A 155 1.62 2.91 11.83
N PRO A 156 1.93 4.11 11.30
CA PRO A 156 3.32 4.56 11.18
C PRO A 156 4.08 4.57 12.51
N LEU A 157 3.47 5.07 13.59
CA LEU A 157 4.12 5.11 14.91
C LEU A 157 4.40 3.71 15.46
N HIS A 158 3.45 2.80 15.30
CA HIS A 158 3.62 1.41 15.71
C HIS A 158 4.73 0.72 14.91
N PHE A 159 4.78 0.94 13.59
CA PHE A 159 5.85 0.42 12.72
C PHE A 159 7.23 0.93 13.16
N LEU A 160 7.37 2.24 13.37
CA LEU A 160 8.63 2.84 13.82
C LEU A 160 9.05 2.33 15.21
N TRP A 161 8.10 2.17 16.13
CA TRP A 161 8.34 1.59 17.44
C TRP A 161 8.84 0.14 17.37
N GLN A 162 8.21 -0.69 16.53
CA GLN A 162 8.67 -2.06 16.31
C GLN A 162 10.08 -2.11 15.72
N ALA A 163 10.39 -1.22 14.77
CA ALA A 163 11.73 -1.13 14.19
C ALA A 163 12.80 -0.77 15.23
N VAL A 164 12.52 0.18 16.14
CA VAL A 164 13.41 0.51 17.25
C VAL A 164 13.59 -0.69 18.17
N ARG A 165 12.52 -1.41 18.51
CA ARG A 165 12.60 -2.60 19.37
C ARG A 165 13.45 -3.71 18.74
N GLN A 166 13.31 -3.97 17.44
CA GLN A 166 14.12 -4.95 16.72
C GLN A 166 15.61 -4.59 16.75
N LEU A 167 15.95 -3.31 16.55
CA LEU A 167 17.32 -2.81 16.66
C LEU A 167 17.90 -3.01 18.07
N LEU A 168 17.10 -2.76 19.12
CA LEU A 168 17.51 -2.92 20.52
C LEU A 168 17.66 -4.40 20.93
N GLN A 169 16.90 -5.30 20.32
CA GLN A 169 16.95 -6.74 20.58
C GLN A 169 18.15 -7.43 19.92
N GLY A 170 18.82 -6.77 18.98
CA GLY A 170 20.06 -7.27 18.37
C GLY A 170 19.87 -8.24 17.20
N ASP A 171 18.65 -8.40 16.71
CA ASP A 171 18.35 -9.26 15.56
C ASP A 171 18.88 -8.62 14.26
N ASP A 172 19.88 -9.26 13.64
CA ASP A 172 20.46 -8.84 12.35
C ASP A 172 20.87 -7.34 12.31
N THR A 173 21.48 -6.88 13.40
CA THR A 173 21.80 -5.45 13.64
C THR A 173 22.55 -4.80 12.49
N ARG A 174 23.53 -5.48 11.88
CA ARG A 174 24.32 -4.91 10.76
C ARG A 174 23.45 -4.60 9.55
N ARG A 175 22.55 -5.51 9.18
CA ARG A 175 21.63 -5.31 8.05
C ARG A 175 20.65 -4.18 8.37
N GLN A 176 20.07 -4.19 9.56
CA GLN A 176 19.12 -3.18 10.00
C GLN A 176 19.74 -1.78 10.03
N VAL A 177 20.94 -1.62 10.60
CA VAL A 177 21.66 -0.35 10.60
C VAL A 177 21.92 0.17 9.18
N ARG A 178 22.28 -0.70 8.24
CA ARG A 178 22.48 -0.29 6.83
C ARG A 178 21.16 0.16 6.18
N LEU A 179 20.08 -0.61 6.37
CA LEU A 179 18.76 -0.28 5.81
C LEU A 179 18.23 1.05 6.35
N TRP A 180 18.27 1.23 7.67
CA TRP A 180 17.86 2.46 8.33
C TRP A 180 18.79 3.63 8.03
N GLY A 181 20.10 3.40 7.88
CA GLY A 181 21.05 4.44 7.47
C GLY A 181 20.72 5.03 6.11
N TRP A 182 20.46 4.18 5.10
CA TRP A 182 20.01 4.64 3.79
C TRP A 182 18.65 5.33 3.84
N HIS A 183 17.72 4.83 4.63
CA HIS A 183 16.42 5.49 4.83
C HIS A 183 16.57 6.88 5.44
N LEU A 184 17.34 7.00 6.53
CA LEU A 184 17.58 8.26 7.22
C LEU A 184 18.32 9.27 6.34
N LEU A 185 19.22 8.82 5.48
CA LEU A 185 19.83 9.68 4.46
C LEU A 185 18.77 10.23 3.50
N GLY A 186 17.88 9.38 2.99
CA GLY A 186 16.76 9.80 2.16
C GLY A 186 15.82 10.77 2.88
N VAL A 187 15.49 10.49 4.16
CA VAL A 187 14.69 11.39 5.01
C VAL A 187 15.38 12.74 5.16
N ALA A 188 16.69 12.77 5.40
CA ALA A 188 17.45 14.01 5.52
C ALA A 188 17.38 14.84 4.22
N VAL A 189 17.47 14.20 3.05
CA VAL A 189 17.29 14.88 1.75
C VAL A 189 15.89 15.49 1.63
N VAL A 190 14.84 14.73 1.96
CA VAL A 190 13.45 15.22 1.92
C VAL A 190 13.25 16.38 2.91
N VAL A 191 13.72 16.25 4.15
CA VAL A 191 13.61 17.30 5.17
C VAL A 191 14.38 18.55 4.78
N TYR A 192 15.58 18.42 4.18
CA TYR A 192 16.34 19.55 3.67
C TYR A 192 15.62 20.24 2.50
N TRP A 193 15.05 19.48 1.56
CA TRP A 193 14.22 20.05 0.49
C TRP A 193 13.02 20.83 1.05
N VAL A 194 12.28 20.24 1.98
CA VAL A 194 11.06 20.84 2.56
C VAL A 194 11.39 22.08 3.39
N THR A 195 12.33 21.97 4.33
CA THR A 195 12.57 23.01 5.34
C THR A 195 13.66 24.00 4.92
N GLY A 196 14.73 23.53 4.26
CA GLY A 196 15.86 24.34 3.83
C GLY A 196 15.59 25.07 2.50
N VAL A 197 15.13 24.33 1.48
CA VAL A 197 14.88 24.89 0.14
C VAL A 197 13.50 25.55 0.06
N CYS A 198 12.43 24.81 0.34
CA CYS A 198 11.05 25.32 0.20
C CYS A 198 10.62 26.25 1.36
N ARG A 199 11.40 26.27 2.46
CA ARG A 199 11.07 27.01 3.70
C ARG A 199 9.68 26.67 4.24
N MET A 200 9.21 25.44 3.99
CA MET A 200 7.97 24.93 4.55
C MET A 200 8.24 24.45 5.98
N PRO A 201 7.44 24.86 6.98
CA PRO A 201 7.55 24.30 8.32
C PRO A 201 7.38 22.77 8.29
N PHE A 202 8.26 22.04 8.96
CA PHE A 202 8.24 20.57 8.95
C PHE A 202 6.90 19.99 9.40
N TRP A 203 6.27 20.58 10.42
CA TRP A 203 4.95 20.15 10.89
C TRP A 203 3.86 20.30 9.82
N ALA A 204 3.95 21.33 8.96
CA ALA A 204 3.00 21.55 7.88
C ALA A 204 3.15 20.47 6.81
N TYR A 205 4.38 20.05 6.50
CA TYR A 205 4.62 18.90 5.62
C TYR A 205 4.04 17.60 6.19
N VAL A 206 4.27 17.32 7.47
CA VAL A 206 3.71 16.13 8.13
C VAL A 206 2.17 16.15 8.10
N GLY A 207 1.55 17.27 8.48
CA GLY A 207 0.09 17.38 8.56
C GLY A 207 -0.63 17.50 7.21
N LEU A 208 -0.02 18.15 6.22
CA LEU A 208 -0.66 18.45 4.93
C LEU A 208 -0.23 17.51 3.80
N PHE A 209 0.84 16.73 3.97
CA PHE A 209 1.28 15.76 2.96
C PHE A 209 1.29 14.35 3.55
N VAL A 210 2.11 14.09 4.56
CA VAL A 210 2.35 12.73 5.07
C VAL A 210 1.08 12.10 5.64
N TYR A 211 0.35 12.86 6.46
CA TYR A 211 -0.91 12.41 7.05
C TYR A 211 -1.97 12.08 5.99
N PRO A 212 -2.41 13.01 5.12
CA PRO A 212 -3.42 12.69 4.10
C PRO A 212 -2.95 11.67 3.06
N GLY A 213 -1.64 11.60 2.76
CA GLY A 213 -1.08 10.56 1.90
C GLY A 213 -1.22 9.18 2.54
N THR A 214 -0.91 9.06 3.84
CA THR A 214 -1.08 7.82 4.59
C THR A 214 -2.57 7.44 4.72
N MET A 215 -3.46 8.41 4.92
CA MET A 215 -4.92 8.16 4.89
C MET A 215 -5.31 7.49 3.58
N LEU A 216 -4.96 8.08 2.44
CA LEU A 216 -5.33 7.56 1.12
C LEU A 216 -4.69 6.19 0.81
N SER A 217 -3.44 5.95 1.21
CA SER A 217 -2.84 4.61 1.08
C SER A 217 -3.60 3.56 1.91
N LEU A 218 -4.05 3.92 3.12
CA LEU A 218 -4.83 3.03 3.98
C LEU A 218 -6.26 2.79 3.47
N LEU A 219 -6.82 3.70 2.67
CA LEU A 219 -8.10 3.48 1.99
C LEU A 219 -8.01 2.28 1.05
N ARG A 220 -6.92 2.19 0.28
CA ARG A 220 -6.68 1.07 -0.64
C ARG A 220 -6.63 -0.24 0.13
N SER A 221 -5.75 -0.32 1.12
CA SER A 221 -5.51 -1.55 1.89
C SER A 221 -6.64 -1.96 2.84
N PHE A 222 -7.61 -1.08 3.08
CA PHE A 222 -8.67 -1.34 4.06
C PHE A 222 -9.53 -2.58 3.74
N ILE A 223 -9.79 -2.85 2.46
CA ILE A 223 -10.70 -3.91 2.00
C ILE A 223 -10.00 -4.96 1.12
N GLU A 224 -8.69 -4.84 0.91
CA GLU A 224 -7.94 -5.70 -0.03
C GLU A 224 -8.02 -7.18 0.35
N HIS A 225 -8.00 -7.51 1.64
CA HIS A 225 -7.88 -8.88 2.12
C HIS A 225 -8.83 -9.29 3.23
N ARG A 226 -9.44 -10.48 3.15
CA ARG A 226 -10.24 -11.14 4.19
C ARG A 226 -9.66 -12.50 4.58
N ALA A 227 -9.80 -12.90 5.84
CA ALA A 227 -9.35 -14.19 6.33
C ALA A 227 -10.44 -15.26 6.12
N VAL A 228 -10.34 -15.99 5.01
CA VAL A 228 -11.18 -17.16 4.69
C VAL A 228 -10.30 -18.38 4.41
N PRO A 229 -10.79 -19.63 4.61
CA PRO A 229 -9.96 -20.82 4.49
C PRO A 229 -9.30 -20.98 3.12
N VAL A 230 -10.00 -20.63 2.04
CA VAL A 230 -9.52 -20.76 0.66
C VAL A 230 -8.64 -19.55 0.29
N PRO A 231 -7.32 -19.72 0.09
CA PRO A 231 -6.41 -18.59 -0.16
C PRO A 231 -6.78 -17.73 -1.36
N ALA A 232 -7.25 -18.37 -2.44
CA ALA A 232 -7.66 -17.67 -3.66
C ALA A 232 -8.83 -16.69 -3.45
N GLU A 233 -9.62 -16.88 -2.39
CA GLU A 233 -10.79 -16.06 -2.06
C GLU A 233 -10.49 -14.92 -1.09
N ARG A 234 -9.22 -14.75 -0.69
CA ARG A 234 -8.81 -13.75 0.30
C ARG A 234 -8.67 -12.36 -0.29
N SER A 235 -8.45 -12.21 -1.60
CA SER A 235 -8.20 -10.90 -2.24
C SER A 235 -9.44 -10.32 -2.93
N ALA A 236 -9.71 -9.05 -2.69
CA ALA A 236 -10.87 -8.34 -3.21
C ALA A 236 -10.68 -7.84 -4.65
N ILE A 237 -11.80 -7.56 -5.30
CA ILE A 237 -11.89 -6.64 -6.43
C ILE A 237 -12.71 -5.43 -6.00
N VAL A 238 -12.14 -4.24 -6.05
CA VAL A 238 -12.87 -2.97 -5.91
C VAL A 238 -12.88 -2.30 -7.28
N GLU A 239 -13.92 -2.52 -8.06
CA GLU A 239 -14.05 -1.94 -9.40
C GLU A 239 -14.50 -0.48 -9.29
N SER A 240 -13.55 0.44 -9.21
CA SER A 240 -13.81 1.86 -8.96
C SER A 240 -13.79 2.73 -10.22
N ASN A 241 -13.94 4.04 -10.04
CA ASN A 241 -13.89 5.03 -11.12
C ASN A 241 -12.44 5.35 -11.52
N ALA A 242 -12.28 6.08 -12.63
CA ALA A 242 -10.97 6.43 -13.19
C ALA A 242 -10.03 7.14 -12.19
N PHE A 243 -10.58 7.94 -11.28
CA PHE A 243 -9.80 8.65 -10.28
C PHE A 243 -9.10 7.69 -9.31
N PHE A 244 -9.83 6.77 -8.67
CA PHE A 244 -9.22 5.81 -7.75
C PHE A 244 -8.37 4.77 -8.48
N CYS A 245 -8.77 4.39 -9.70
CA CYS A 245 -7.97 3.52 -10.57
C CYS A 245 -6.60 4.13 -10.89
N LEU A 246 -6.51 5.45 -11.14
CA LEU A 246 -5.22 6.13 -11.29
C LEU A 246 -4.48 6.25 -9.95
N LEU A 247 -5.16 6.71 -8.89
CA LEU A 247 -4.54 6.94 -7.58
C LEU A 247 -3.85 5.69 -7.02
N PHE A 248 -4.44 4.52 -7.27
CA PHE A 248 -3.96 3.22 -6.80
C PHE A 248 -3.29 2.38 -7.88
N LEU A 249 -3.09 2.93 -9.08
CA LEU A 249 -2.51 2.22 -10.22
C LEU A 249 -3.19 0.87 -10.46
N ASN A 250 -4.52 0.89 -10.48
CA ASN A 250 -5.40 -0.26 -10.65
C ASN A 250 -5.22 -1.41 -9.63
N ASN A 251 -4.41 -1.23 -8.58
CA ASN A 251 -4.22 -2.23 -7.52
C ASN A 251 -5.47 -2.46 -6.67
N ASN A 252 -6.47 -1.59 -6.80
CA ASN A 252 -7.83 -1.82 -6.30
C ASN A 252 -8.49 -3.07 -6.95
N LEU A 253 -8.04 -3.51 -8.12
CA LEU A 253 -8.37 -4.82 -8.71
C LEU A 253 -7.46 -5.91 -8.13
N HIS A 254 -7.44 -6.01 -6.80
CA HIS A 254 -6.36 -6.61 -6.04
C HIS A 254 -6.20 -8.13 -6.26
N ALA A 255 -7.31 -8.85 -6.50
CA ALA A 255 -7.24 -10.27 -6.88
C ALA A 255 -6.53 -10.50 -8.23
N VAL A 256 -6.64 -9.57 -9.18
CA VAL A 256 -5.88 -9.63 -10.45
C VAL A 256 -4.40 -9.37 -10.17
N HIS A 257 -4.10 -8.37 -9.33
CA HIS A 257 -2.75 -8.04 -8.93
C HIS A 257 -2.02 -9.23 -8.27
N HIS A 258 -2.61 -9.87 -7.26
CA HIS A 258 -2.02 -11.07 -6.63
C HIS A 258 -1.89 -12.26 -7.57
N ALA A 259 -2.74 -12.35 -8.61
CA ALA A 259 -2.63 -13.40 -9.61
C ALA A 259 -1.51 -13.11 -10.63
N LEU A 260 -1.24 -11.83 -10.93
CA LEU A 260 -0.30 -11.37 -11.94
C LEU A 260 0.48 -10.14 -11.43
N PRO A 261 1.36 -10.30 -10.43
CA PRO A 261 1.98 -9.15 -9.74
C PRO A 261 2.88 -8.30 -10.64
N ALA A 262 3.48 -8.90 -11.67
CA ALA A 262 4.33 -8.22 -12.65
C ALA A 262 3.56 -7.64 -13.86
N LEU A 263 2.21 -7.67 -13.85
CA LEU A 263 1.41 -7.06 -14.91
C LEU A 263 1.39 -5.53 -14.71
N PRO A 264 1.88 -4.73 -15.67
CA PRO A 264 1.94 -3.29 -15.52
C PRO A 264 0.55 -2.72 -15.21
N TRP A 265 0.48 -1.75 -14.30
CA TRP A 265 -0.76 -1.20 -13.77
C TRP A 265 -1.78 -0.79 -14.85
N TYR A 266 -1.32 -0.22 -15.96
CA TYR A 266 -2.17 0.25 -17.06
C TYR A 266 -2.76 -0.89 -17.91
N ARG A 267 -2.28 -2.14 -17.74
CA ARG A 267 -2.81 -3.35 -18.40
C ARG A 267 -3.77 -4.15 -17.51
N ILE A 268 -3.74 -3.95 -16.20
CA ILE A 268 -4.64 -4.63 -15.24
C ILE A 268 -6.13 -4.50 -15.63
N PRO A 269 -6.66 -3.31 -16.00
CA PRO A 269 -8.08 -3.20 -16.35
C PRO A 269 -8.48 -4.01 -17.59
N ALA A 270 -7.59 -4.11 -18.58
CA ALA A 270 -7.87 -4.89 -19.78
C ALA A 270 -7.95 -6.39 -19.46
N TYR A 271 -7.03 -6.89 -18.63
CA TYR A 271 -7.05 -8.26 -18.15
C TYR A 271 -8.32 -8.55 -17.34
N TRP A 272 -8.68 -7.66 -16.42
CA TRP A 272 -9.89 -7.78 -15.60
C TRP A 272 -11.14 -7.89 -16.48
N ARG A 273 -11.32 -7.00 -17.45
CA ARG A 273 -12.50 -7.05 -18.35
C ARG A 273 -12.57 -8.35 -19.15
N ALA A 274 -11.44 -8.85 -19.63
CA ALA A 274 -11.38 -10.08 -20.40
C ALA A 274 -11.63 -11.36 -19.57
N ASN A 275 -11.34 -11.32 -18.26
CA ASN A 275 -11.34 -12.51 -17.39
C ASN A 275 -12.28 -12.39 -16.18
N ARG A 276 -13.22 -11.43 -16.21
CA ARG A 276 -14.05 -11.05 -15.07
C ARG A 276 -14.71 -12.25 -14.38
N GLU A 277 -15.42 -13.08 -15.15
CA GLU A 277 -16.17 -14.22 -14.62
C GLU A 277 -15.24 -15.24 -13.96
N ALA A 278 -14.11 -15.54 -14.59
CA ALA A 278 -13.13 -16.49 -14.07
C ALA A 278 -12.46 -15.98 -12.77
N VAL A 279 -12.11 -14.70 -12.71
CA VAL A 279 -11.52 -14.08 -11.52
C VAL A 279 -12.53 -14.07 -10.37
N LEU A 280 -13.78 -13.70 -10.62
CA LEU A 280 -14.84 -13.67 -9.60
C LEU A 280 -15.20 -15.07 -9.07
N ALA A 281 -15.24 -16.06 -9.95
CA ALA A 281 -15.44 -17.45 -9.56
C ALA A 281 -14.29 -17.95 -8.65
N ARG A 282 -13.05 -17.53 -8.93
CA ARG A 282 -11.87 -17.92 -8.16
C ARG A 282 -11.75 -17.18 -6.83
N ASN A 283 -12.14 -15.90 -6.76
CA ASN A 283 -11.99 -15.08 -5.56
C ASN A 283 -13.19 -15.16 -4.60
N GLY A 284 -14.11 -16.10 -4.82
CA GLY A 284 -15.29 -16.29 -3.97
C GLY A 284 -16.20 -15.07 -3.97
N GLN A 285 -16.33 -14.42 -5.13
CA GLN A 285 -17.14 -13.22 -5.36
C GLN A 285 -16.79 -12.06 -4.40
N TYR A 286 -15.54 -11.98 -3.94
CA TYR A 286 -15.12 -10.89 -3.05
C TYR A 286 -14.96 -9.59 -3.84
N TYR A 287 -16.06 -8.86 -3.99
CA TYR A 287 -16.21 -7.78 -4.96
C TYR A 287 -16.97 -6.58 -4.40
N PHE A 288 -16.55 -5.38 -4.79
CA PHE A 288 -17.22 -4.11 -4.52
C PHE A 288 -17.23 -3.24 -5.78
N ARG A 289 -18.30 -2.48 -6.00
CA ARG A 289 -18.49 -1.52 -7.10
C ARG A 289 -17.72 -0.20 -6.93
N GLY A 290 -16.91 -0.09 -5.89
CA GLY A 290 -16.08 1.10 -5.61
C GLY A 290 -16.04 1.48 -4.14
N TYR A 291 -15.20 2.45 -3.81
CA TYR A 291 -14.95 2.88 -2.42
C TYR A 291 -16.15 3.54 -1.73
N ALA A 292 -17.13 4.08 -2.48
CA ALA A 292 -18.37 4.58 -1.90
C ALA A 292 -19.22 3.44 -1.30
N GLU A 293 -19.26 2.27 -1.96
CA GLU A 293 -19.92 1.08 -1.43
C GLU A 293 -19.21 0.57 -0.18
N VAL A 294 -17.87 0.52 -0.20
CA VAL A 294 -17.04 0.16 0.95
C VAL A 294 -17.32 1.10 2.13
N ALA A 295 -17.34 2.42 1.89
CA ALA A 295 -17.63 3.42 2.91
C ALA A 295 -19.05 3.29 3.47
N ARG A 296 -20.05 2.98 2.62
CA ARG A 296 -21.42 2.76 3.07
C ARG A 296 -21.53 1.55 4.00
N HIS A 297 -20.82 0.47 3.70
CA HIS A 297 -20.85 -0.75 4.50
C HIS A 297 -20.02 -0.63 5.79
N PHE A 298 -18.85 0.00 5.71
CA PHE A 298 -17.81 -0.08 6.75
C PHE A 298 -17.28 1.26 7.23
N GLY A 299 -17.92 2.38 6.85
CA GLY A 299 -17.54 3.74 7.23
C GLY A 299 -17.32 3.88 8.74
N LEU A 300 -18.35 3.49 9.50
CA LEU A 300 -18.35 3.49 10.97
C LEU A 300 -18.59 2.09 11.56
N ARG A 301 -18.81 1.08 10.71
CA ARG A 301 -19.05 -0.30 11.12
C ARG A 301 -17.76 -1.08 11.02
N VAL A 302 -17.52 -1.94 12.02
CA VAL A 302 -16.37 -2.85 12.01
C VAL A 302 -16.54 -3.80 10.84
N ARG A 303 -15.54 -3.80 9.95
CA ARG A 303 -15.49 -4.65 8.75
C ARG A 303 -15.41 -6.13 9.13
N GLU A 304 -14.45 -6.46 9.98
CA GLU A 304 -14.18 -7.82 10.44
C GLU A 304 -13.55 -7.81 11.82
N SER A 305 -13.62 -8.95 12.51
CA SER A 305 -12.99 -9.12 13.81
C SER A 305 -11.46 -9.00 13.65
N PRO A 306 -10.76 -8.18 14.46
CA PRO A 306 -9.30 -8.14 14.44
C PRO A 306 -8.66 -9.46 14.90
N ARG A 307 -9.41 -10.32 15.61
CA ARG A 307 -8.97 -11.67 15.97
C ARG A 307 -8.97 -12.56 14.71
N TYR A 308 -7.83 -13.17 14.41
CA TYR A 308 -7.69 -14.10 13.28
C TYR A 308 -8.67 -15.30 13.43
N PRO A 309 -9.46 -15.61 12.39
CA PRO A 309 -10.53 -16.60 12.49
C PRO A 309 -10.15 -18.03 12.07
N LEU A 310 -8.95 -18.24 11.50
CA LEU A 310 -8.51 -19.53 10.94
C LEU A 310 -7.55 -20.29 11.86
#